data_AF-A0AAV4BE66-F1
#
_entry.id   AF-A0AAV4BE66-F1
#
_cell.length_a   1.000
_cell.length_b   1.000
_cell.length_c   1.000
_cell.angle_alpha   90.00
_cell.angle_beta   90.00
_cell.angle_gamma   90.00
#
_symmetry.space_group_name_H-M   'P 1'
#
loop_
_entity.id
_entity.type
_entity.pdbx_description
1 polymer ?
#
loop_
_entity_poly.entity_id
_entity_poly.type
_entity_poly.pdbx_seq_one_letter_code
_entity_poly.pdbx_strand_id
1 'polypeptide(L)' 'LAIKMPQVYKRKNPDYGKVPAEIMQKAVNDVQQNKKPVRQAAKEYGIHRGTLRNNIIKAARMPN' A
#
# COMPACT_ATOMS: atom_id res chain seq x y z
N LEU A 1 -1.68 -12.86 42.22
CA LEU A 1 -2.62 -12.64 41.09
C LEU A 1 -1.87 -11.96 39.95
N ALA A 2 -1.55 -12.66 38.86
CA ALA A 2 -0.94 -12.03 37.69
C ALA A 2 -2.06 -11.60 36.72
N ILE A 3 -2.29 -10.29 36.62
CA ILE A 3 -3.21 -9.70 35.64
C ILE A 3 -2.54 -9.82 34.27
N LYS A 4 -3.03 -10.73 33.42
CA LYS A 4 -2.60 -10.81 32.01
C LYS A 4 -3.04 -9.53 31.31
N MET A 5 -2.07 -8.70 30.91
CA MET A 5 -2.30 -7.55 30.03
C MET A 5 -2.98 -8.00 28.74
N PRO A 6 -3.97 -7.25 28.22
CA PRO A 6 -4.56 -7.57 26.92
C PRO A 6 -3.47 -7.41 25.85
N GLN A 7 -3.26 -8.48 25.08
CA GLN A 7 -2.37 -8.47 23.93
C GLN A 7 -2.91 -7.44 22.92
N VAL A 8 -2.35 -6.22 22.93
CA VAL A 8 -2.57 -5.25 21.87
C VAL A 8 -1.99 -5.88 20.61
N TYR A 9 -2.86 -6.43 19.76
CA TYR A 9 -2.48 -7.01 18.48
C TYR A 9 -1.82 -5.91 17.63
N LYS A 10 -0.50 -5.79 17.73
CA LYS A 10 0.30 -4.97 16.83
C LYS A 10 -0.03 -5.45 15.42
N ARG A 11 -0.58 -4.58 14.56
CA ARG A 11 -0.81 -4.92 13.14
C ARG A 11 0.51 -5.44 12.58
N LYS A 12 0.51 -6.67 12.05
CA LYS A 12 1.71 -7.35 11.51
C LYS A 12 2.42 -6.57 10.39
N ASN A 13 1.80 -5.52 9.88
CA ASN A 13 2.31 -4.74 8.77
C ASN A 13 2.62 -3.34 9.31
N PRO A 14 3.89 -2.95 9.49
CA PRO A 14 4.21 -1.56 9.69
C PRO A 14 3.62 -0.80 8.51
N ASP A 15 2.85 0.25 8.78
CA ASP A 15 2.65 1.29 7.78
C ASP A 15 4.06 1.79 7.44
N TYR A 16 4.59 1.39 6.28
CA TYR A 16 5.84 1.94 5.75
C TYR A 16 5.58 3.43 5.56
N GLY A 17 5.96 4.20 6.57
CA GLY A 17 5.53 5.56 6.78
C GLY A 17 5.60 6.39 5.51
N LYS A 18 4.53 7.18 5.27
CA LYS A 18 4.43 8.20 4.22
C LYS A 18 5.23 7.87 2.96
N VAL A 19 4.78 6.89 2.18
CA VAL A 19 5.23 6.79 0.79
C VAL A 19 5.00 8.16 0.13
N PRO A 20 6.05 8.81 -0.43
CA PRO A 20 5.91 10.08 -1.12
C PRO A 20 4.84 9.98 -2.21
N ALA A 21 4.03 11.04 -2.36
CA ALA A 21 2.94 11.06 -3.33
C ALA A 21 3.41 10.74 -4.76
N GLU A 22 4.59 11.23 -5.13
CA GLU A 22 5.24 10.94 -6.43
C GLU A 22 5.54 9.45 -6.63
N ILE A 23 6.03 8.77 -5.60
CA ILE A 23 6.34 7.33 -5.68
C ILE A 23 5.04 6.53 -5.77
N MET A 24 4.02 6.93 -5.01
CA MET A 24 2.70 6.31 -5.12
C MET A 24 2.12 6.48 -6.53
N GLN A 25 2.21 7.67 -7.11
CA GLN A 25 1.67 7.95 -8.44
C GLN A 25 2.42 7.19 -9.53
N LYS A 26 3.77 7.12 -9.46
CA LYS A 26 4.56 6.27 -10.36
C LYS A 26 4.15 4.81 -10.26
N ALA A 27 3.99 4.28 -9.05
CA ALA A 27 3.57 2.89 -8.85
C ALA A 27 2.16 2.61 -9.39
N VAL A 28 1.23 3.55 -9.24
CA VAL A 28 -0.13 3.43 -9.80
C VAL A 28 -0.09 3.46 -11.33
N ASN A 29 0.67 4.39 -11.92
CA ASN A 29 0.83 4.48 -13.38
C ASN A 29 1.50 3.23 -13.96
N ASP A 30 2.51 2.68 -13.29
CA ASP A 30 3.16 1.44 -13.73
C ASP A 30 2.20 0.25 -13.76
N VAL A 31 1.28 0.18 -12.81
CA VAL A 31 0.26 -0.87 -12.79
C VAL A 31 -0.81 -0.64 -13.85
N GLN A 32 -1.28 0.60 -14.02
CA GLN A 32 -2.38 0.92 -14.95
C GLN A 32 -1.93 1.00 -16.41
N GLN A 33 -0.81 1.68 -16.70
CA GLN A 33 -0.31 1.93 -18.05
C GLN A 33 0.66 0.83 -18.51
N ASN A 34 1.65 0.50 -17.68
CA ASN A 34 2.67 -0.50 -18.02
C ASN A 34 2.21 -1.96 -17.77
N LYS A 35 0.96 -2.16 -17.34
CA LYS A 35 0.35 -3.45 -17.00
C LYS A 35 1.20 -4.28 -16.03
N LYS A 36 2.04 -3.63 -15.21
CA LYS A 36 2.92 -4.30 -14.25
C LYS A 36 2.06 -4.95 -13.15
N PRO A 37 2.35 -6.19 -12.72
CA PRO A 37 1.60 -6.82 -11.64
C PRO A 37 1.71 -6.00 -10.34
N VAL A 38 0.57 -5.78 -9.66
CA VAL A 38 0.51 -5.04 -8.37
C VAL A 38 1.54 -5.59 -7.36
N ARG A 39 1.75 -6.91 -7.35
CA ARG A 39 2.76 -7.57 -6.50
C ARG A 39 4.17 -7.07 -6.78
N GLN A 40 4.51 -6.95 -8.06
CA GLN A 40 5.85 -6.57 -8.50
C GLN A 40 6.08 -5.08 -8.25
N ALA A 41 5.14 -4.22 -8.65
CA ALA A 41 5.20 -2.78 -8.39
C ALA A 41 5.29 -2.48 -6.88
N ALA A 42 4.50 -3.16 -6.05
CA ALA A 42 4.57 -3.00 -4.59
C ALA A 42 5.97 -3.32 -4.02
N LYS A 43 6.62 -4.37 -4.53
CA LYS A 43 7.97 -4.75 -4.08
C LYS A 43 9.02 -3.76 -4.57
N GLU A 44 8.91 -3.31 -5.81
CA GLU A 44 9.85 -2.40 -6.47
C GLU A 44 9.83 -1.00 -5.86
N TYR A 45 8.65 -0.48 -5.56
CA TYR A 45 8.47 0.86 -4.98
C TYR A 45 8.43 0.87 -3.44
N GLY A 46 8.59 -0.29 -2.78
CA GLY A 46 8.54 -0.39 -1.32
C GLY A 46 7.16 -0.08 -0.72
N ILE A 47 6.08 -0.29 -1.47
CA ILE A 47 4.71 0.05 -1.07
C ILE A 47 3.99 -1.20 -0.58
N HIS A 48 3.21 -1.10 0.50
CA HIS A 48 2.34 -2.20 0.90
C HIS A 48 1.30 -2.48 -0.19
N ARG A 49 1.13 -3.76 -0.56
CA ARG A 49 0.20 -4.16 -1.63
C ARG A 49 -1.24 -3.67 -1.41
N GLY A 50 -1.72 -3.68 -0.17
CA GLY A 50 -3.06 -3.20 0.17
C GLY A 50 -3.19 -1.71 -0.08
N THR A 51 -2.18 -0.93 0.31
CA THR A 51 -2.11 0.52 0.06
C THR A 51 -2.08 0.83 -1.43
N LEU A 52 -1.23 0.14 -2.20
CA LEU A 52 -1.16 0.33 -3.65
C LEU A 52 -2.50 -0.01 -4.32
N ARG A 53 -3.12 -1.15 -3.96
CA ARG A 53 -4.43 -1.56 -4.50
C ARG A 53 -5.54 -0.54 -4.20
N ASN A 54 -5.58 -0.02 -2.98
CA ASN A 54 -6.56 1.00 -2.60
C ASN A 54 -6.39 2.30 -3.40
N ASN A 55 -5.15 2.72 -3.65
CA ASN A 55 -4.86 3.89 -4.47
C ASN A 55 -5.19 3.68 -5.95
N ILE A 56 -4.92 2.49 -6.51
CA ILE A 56 -5.33 2.15 -7.88
C ILE A 56 -6.86 2.22 -8.02
N ILE A 57 -7.61 1.66 -7.06
CA ILE A 57 -9.08 1.70 -7.06
C ILE A 57 -9.59 3.14 -6.95
N LYS A 58 -8.98 3.97 -6.09
CA LYS A 58 -9.31 5.40 -5.99
C LYS A 58 -9.05 6.14 -7.31
N ALA A 59 -7.89 5.92 -7.93
CA ALA A 59 -7.53 6.51 -9.20
C ALA A 59 -8.48 6.08 -10.34
N ALA A 60 -8.96 4.84 -10.33
CA ALA A 60 -9.95 4.37 -11.30
C ALA A 60 -11.37 4.92 -11.09
N ARG A 61 -11.71 5.33 -9.85
CA ARG A 61 -13.04 5.87 -9.49
C ARG A 61 -13.20 7.37 -9.75
N MET A 62 -12.10 8.10 -9.90
CA MET A 62 -12.11 9.52 -10.27
C MET A 62 -11.44 9.66 -11.65
N PRO A 63 -12.17 9.38 -12.75
CA PRO A 63 -11.70 9.81 -14.05
C PRO A 63 -11.68 11.34 -14.06
N ASN A 64 -10.51 11.92 -14.33
CA ASN A 64 -10.40 13.34 -14.74
C ASN A 64 -11.09 13.53 -16.09
#